data_AF-G1V819-F1
#
_entry.id   AF-G1V819-F1
#
_cell.length_a   1.000
_cell.length_b   1.000
_cell.length_c   1.000
_cell.angle_alpha   90.00
_cell.angle_beta   90.00
_cell.angle_gamma   90.00
#
_symmetry.space_group_name_H-M   'P 1'
#
loop_
_entity.id
_entity.type
_entity.pdbx_description
1 polymer ?
#
loop_
_entity_poly.entity_id
_entity_poly.type
_entity_poly.pdbx_seq_one_letter_code
_entity_poly.pdbx_strand_id
1 'polypeptide(L)' 'MFDILFRNAKVIDGTGNPWFYGDVGVEGGTVAAVLP' A
#
# COMPACT_ATOMS: atom_id res chain seq x y z
N MET A 1 -10.72 0.55 10.12
CA MET A 1 -10.59 1.95 9.64
C MET A 1 -9.11 2.22 9.64
N PHE A 2 -8.51 2.76 8.57
CA PHE A 2 -7.05 2.86 8.53
C PHE A 2 -6.53 3.99 9.42
N ASP A 3 -5.41 3.73 10.10
CA ASP A 3 -4.66 4.73 10.86
C ASP A 3 -3.89 5.66 9.91
N ILE A 4 -3.33 5.07 8.85
CA ILE A 4 -2.60 5.76 7.79
C ILE A 4 -3.10 5.24 6.45
N LEU A 5 -3.36 6.17 5.53
CA LEU A 5 -3.69 5.88 4.14
C LEU A 5 -2.75 6.63 3.21
N PHE A 6 -1.88 5.89 2.54
CA PHE A 6 -1.08 6.42 1.42
C PHE A 6 -1.94 6.38 0.17
N ARG A 7 -2.18 7.54 -0.45
CA ARG A 7 -3.01 7.65 -1.66
C ARG A 7 -2.19 7.86 -2.91
N ASN A 8 -2.57 7.19 -3.99
CA ASN A 8 -1.94 7.26 -5.31
C ASN A 8 -0.40 7.16 -5.21
N ALA A 9 0.05 6.24 -4.37
CA ALA A 9 1.46 6.03 -4.09
C ALA A 9 2.08 5.15 -5.16
N LYS A 10 3.37 5.36 -5.42
CA LYS A 10 4.17 4.44 -6.24
C LYS A 10 4.66 3.30 -5.36
N VAL A 11 4.05 2.13 -5.50
CA VAL A 11 4.27 0.95 -4.64
C VAL A 11 5.29 0.01 -5.28
N ILE A 12 6.21 -0.49 -4.47
CA ILE A 12 7.11 -1.61 -4.79
C ILE A 12 6.84 -2.68 -3.72
N ASP A 13 6.29 -3.82 -4.13
CA ASP A 13 5.80 -4.88 -3.24
C ASP A 13 6.84 -5.95 -2.86
N GLY A 14 8.00 -5.93 -3.54
CA GLY A 14 9.08 -6.88 -3.29
C GLY A 14 8.87 -8.28 -3.86
N THR A 15 7.81 -8.53 -4.64
CA THR A 15 7.55 -9.87 -5.22
C THR A 15 8.25 -10.09 -6.58
N GLY A 16 9.14 -9.19 -6.97
CA GLY A 16 9.85 -9.23 -8.25
C GLY A 16 9.12 -8.57 -9.43
N ASN A 17 7.94 -7.98 -9.20
CA ASN A 17 7.24 -7.18 -10.20
C ASN A 17 7.80 -5.74 -10.29
N PRO A 18 7.59 -5.03 -11.42
CA PRO A 18 7.78 -3.59 -11.47
C PRO A 18 6.85 -2.85 -10.49
N TRP A 19 7.15 -1.58 -10.24
CA TRP A 19 6.28 -0.72 -9.43
C TRP A 19 4.92 -0.49 -10.09
N PHE A 20 3.91 -0.18 -9.27
CA PHE A 20 2.58 0.25 -9.72
C PHE A 20 2.07 1.43 -8.89
N TYR A 21 1.05 2.13 -9.38
CA TYR A 21 0.33 3.12 -8.58
C TYR A 21 -0.82 2.44 -7.84
N GLY A 22 -1.07 2.86 -6.60
CA GLY A 22 -2.15 2.33 -5.79
C GLY A 22 -2.25 2.99 -4.43
N ASP A 23 -3.26 2.56 -3.67
CA ASP A 23 -3.49 2.99 -2.30
C ASP A 23 -3.01 1.90 -1.32
N VAL A 24 -2.38 2.33 -0.22
CA VAL A 24 -1.90 1.43 0.85
C VAL A 24 -2.49 1.86 2.18
N GLY A 25 -3.24 0.96 2.80
CA GLY A 25 -3.84 1.15 4.12
C GLY A 25 -3.04 0.46 5.22
N VAL A 26 -2.77 1.19 6.30
CA VAL A 26 -2.12 0.67 7.52
C VAL A 26 -3.12 0.70 8.67
N GLU A 27 -3.20 -0.40 9.42
CA GLU A 27 -4.01 -0.53 10.64
C GLU A 27 -3.18 -1.29 11.69
N GLY A 28 -3.14 -0.77 12.92
CA GLY A 28 -2.39 -1.36 14.02
C GLY A 28 -0.88 -1.46 13.77
N GLY A 29 -0.32 -0.57 12.94
CA GLY A 29 1.09 -0.61 12.57
C GLY A 29 1.45 -1.67 11.53
N THR A 30 0.46 -2.33 10.91
CA THR A 30 0.68 -3.32 9.85
C THR A 30 -0.03 -2.94 8.56
N VAL A 31 0.51 -3.37 7.42
CA VAL A 31 -0.15 -3.18 6.12
C VAL A 31 -1.39 -4.07 6.08
N ALA A 32 -2.57 -3.45 6.05
CA ALA A 32 -3.86 -4.13 6.09
C ALA A 32 -4.43 -4.33 4.68
N ALA A 33 -4.14 -3.42 3.74
CA ALA A 33 -4.60 -3.50 2.37
C ALA A 33 -3.65 -2.81 1.39
N VAL A 34 -3.55 -3.36 0.18
CA VAL A 34 -2.91 -2.76 -0.99
C VAL A 34 -3.89 -2.89 -2.16
N LEU A 35 -4.28 -1.76 -2.74
CA LEU A 35 -5.20 -1.70 -3.88
C LEU A 35 -4.51 -0.99 -5.04
N PRO A 36 -4.52 -1.53 -6.27
CA PRO A 36 -4.05 -0.82 -7.46
C PRO A 36 -4.97 0.36 -7.84
#